data_AF-E0CYW0-F1
#
_entry.id   AF-E0CYW0-F1
#
_cell.length_a   1.000
_cell.length_b   1.000
_cell.length_c   1.000
_cell.angle_alpha   90.00
_cell.angle_beta   90.00
_cell.angle_gamma   90.00
#
_symmetry.space_group_name_H-M   'P 1'
#
loop_
_entity.id
_entity.type
_entity.pdbx_description
1 polymer ?
#
loop_
_entity_poly.entity_id
_entity_poly.type
_entity_poly.pdbx_seq_one_letter_code
_entity_poly.pdbx_strand_id
1 'polypeptide(L)'
;MTYLELLALLALQSVVTGATFPDETITEWSVNMYNHLRGTGEDENILFSPLSIALAMGMMELGAQGSTRKEIRHSMGYEGLKGGEEFSFLRDFSNMASAEENQYVMKLANSLFVQNGFHVNEEFLQMLKMYFNAEVNHVDFSQNVAVANSINKWVENYTNSLLKDLVSPEDFDGVTNLALINAVYFKGNWKSQFRPENTRTFSFTKD
;
A
#
# COMPACT_ATOMS: atom_id res chain seq x y z
N MET A 1 43.66 -1.78 33.92
CA MET A 1 43.31 -1.01 32.72
C MET A 1 42.60 -1.95 31.78
N THR A 2 41.29 -1.97 31.88
CA THR A 2 40.38 -2.84 31.16
C THR A 2 39.33 -1.91 30.59
N TYR A 3 39.17 -1.84 29.28
CA TYR A 3 37.87 -1.84 28.61
C TYR A 3 38.11 -2.12 27.14
N LEU A 4 37.90 -3.41 26.83
CA LEU A 4 37.80 -4.00 25.52
C LEU A 4 36.30 -3.96 25.18
N GLU A 5 35.82 -2.96 24.46
CA GLU A 5 34.47 -2.93 23.91
C GLU A 5 34.60 -2.41 22.48
N LEU A 6 34.92 -3.29 21.52
CA LEU A 6 33.97 -4.06 20.74
C LEU A 6 32.85 -3.16 20.18
N LEU A 7 33.21 -2.43 19.13
CA LEU A 7 32.28 -1.88 18.13
C LEU A 7 31.48 -3.03 17.51
N ALA A 8 30.44 -3.47 18.21
CA ALA A 8 29.39 -4.28 17.64
C ALA A 8 28.51 -3.36 16.80
N LEU A 9 28.96 -3.13 15.56
CA LEU A 9 28.12 -2.65 14.49
C LEU A 9 27.02 -3.70 14.31
N LEU A 10 25.88 -3.50 14.98
CA LEU A 10 24.64 -4.22 14.67
C LEU A 10 24.18 -3.72 13.30
N ALA A 11 24.85 -4.21 12.26
CA ALA A 11 24.18 -4.47 11.00
C ALA A 11 22.98 -5.34 11.39
N LEU A 12 21.76 -4.83 11.23
CA LEU A 12 20.63 -5.70 11.03
C LEU A 12 21.04 -6.61 9.87
N GLN A 13 21.46 -7.83 10.20
CA GLN A 13 21.38 -8.91 9.24
C GLN A 13 19.89 -9.03 8.96
N SER A 14 19.46 -8.41 7.86
CA SER A 14 18.31 -8.88 7.13
C SER A 14 18.49 -10.37 7.03
N VAL A 15 17.61 -11.12 7.70
CA VAL A 15 17.49 -12.53 7.42
C VAL A 15 16.96 -12.57 6.00
N VAL A 16 17.88 -12.63 5.04
CA VAL A 16 17.61 -12.96 3.65
C VAL A 16 17.17 -14.41 3.68
N THR A 17 15.89 -14.64 3.99
CA THR A 17 15.22 -15.88 3.62
C THR A 17 15.18 -15.90 2.11
N GLY A 18 15.89 -16.86 1.52
CA GLY A 18 16.15 -16.96 0.09
C GLY A 18 14.91 -17.16 -0.77
N ALA A 19 14.23 -16.06 -1.08
CA ALA A 19 13.59 -15.84 -2.35
C ALA A 19 14.42 -14.77 -3.07
N THR A 20 15.15 -15.15 -4.10
CA THR A 20 15.78 -14.21 -5.05
C THR A 20 14.68 -13.54 -5.86
N PHE A 21 14.02 -12.59 -5.23
CA PHE A 21 13.17 -11.59 -5.87
C PHE A 21 13.79 -10.25 -5.49
N PRO A 22 14.16 -9.39 -6.44
CA PRO A 22 14.90 -8.19 -6.10
C PRO A 22 13.96 -7.22 -5.39
N ASP A 23 14.16 -7.02 -4.10
CA ASP A 23 13.73 -5.83 -3.34
C ASP A 23 13.99 -4.51 -4.13
N GLU A 24 14.97 -4.55 -5.02
CA GLU A 24 15.29 -3.50 -5.99
C GLU A 24 14.11 -3.13 -6.88
N THR A 25 13.20 -4.03 -7.27
CA THR A 25 12.09 -3.71 -8.18
C THR A 25 11.08 -2.72 -7.57
N ILE A 26 10.63 -2.96 -6.33
CA ILE A 26 9.74 -2.00 -5.64
C ILE A 26 10.49 -0.71 -5.34
N THR A 27 11.79 -0.81 -5.01
CA THR A 27 12.63 0.36 -4.70
C THR A 27 12.81 1.27 -5.92
N GLU A 28 13.21 0.72 -7.06
CA GLU A 28 13.38 1.46 -8.32
C GLU A 28 12.04 2.08 -8.77
N TRP A 29 10.96 1.30 -8.73
CA TRP A 29 9.63 1.78 -9.04
C TRP A 29 9.20 2.93 -8.11
N SER A 30 9.46 2.82 -6.80
CA SER A 30 9.20 3.89 -5.82
C SER A 30 9.94 5.17 -6.15
N VAL A 31 11.23 5.08 -6.51
CA VAL A 31 12.03 6.26 -6.88
C VAL A 31 11.48 6.92 -8.15
N ASN A 32 11.11 6.12 -9.15
CA ASN A 32 10.49 6.62 -10.38
C ASN A 32 9.16 7.33 -10.10
N MET A 33 8.31 6.76 -9.24
CA MET A 33 7.06 7.37 -8.81
C MET A 33 7.28 8.68 -8.05
N TYR A 34 8.24 8.73 -7.12
CA TYR A 34 8.58 9.95 -6.42
C TYR A 34 9.04 11.06 -7.38
N ASN A 35 9.91 10.72 -8.34
CA ASN A 35 10.37 11.68 -9.34
C ASN A 35 9.22 12.16 -10.24
N HIS A 36 8.27 11.28 -10.58
CA HIS A 36 7.07 11.65 -11.32
C HIS A 36 6.20 12.63 -10.52
N LEU A 37 5.87 12.29 -9.27
CA LEU A 37 5.06 13.14 -8.38
C LEU A 37 5.72 14.49 -8.14
N ARG A 38 7.05 14.53 -7.97
CA ARG A 38 7.83 15.76 -7.85
C ARG A 38 7.81 16.59 -9.14
N GLY A 39 7.77 15.95 -10.30
CA GLY A 39 7.71 16.63 -11.59
C GLY A 39 6.34 17.24 -11.91
N THR A 40 5.27 16.72 -11.29
CA THR A 40 3.89 17.19 -11.47
C THR A 40 3.41 18.09 -10.32
N GLY A 41 3.95 17.89 -9.13
CA GLY A 41 3.67 18.70 -7.95
C GLY A 41 4.51 19.97 -7.98
N GLU A 42 3.92 21.06 -7.50
CA GLU A 42 4.67 22.27 -7.16
C GLU A 42 5.50 22.01 -5.88
N ASP A 43 5.81 23.05 -5.09
CA ASP A 43 6.51 22.93 -3.80
C ASP A 43 5.62 22.36 -2.68
N GLU A 44 4.82 21.35 -3.00
CA GLU A 44 3.91 20.66 -2.09
C GLU A 44 4.56 19.45 -1.41
N ASN A 45 4.03 19.08 -0.24
CA ASN A 45 4.50 17.88 0.46
C ASN A 45 4.08 16.60 -0.27
N ILE A 46 5.00 15.66 -0.44
CA ILE A 46 4.74 14.36 -1.07
C ILE A 46 4.80 13.26 0.00
N LEU A 47 3.73 12.48 0.11
CA LEU A 47 3.67 11.27 0.93
C LEU A 47 2.94 10.17 0.15
N PHE A 48 3.57 9.02 0.00
CA PHE A 48 2.93 7.83 -0.55
C PHE A 48 3.58 6.57 0.02
N SER A 49 2.92 5.42 -0.13
CA SER A 49 3.46 4.13 0.27
C SER A 49 3.67 3.25 -0.97
N PRO A 50 4.92 2.89 -1.29
CA PRO A 50 5.20 2.06 -2.45
C PRO A 50 4.56 0.67 -2.36
N LEU A 51 4.58 0.07 -1.16
CA LEU A 51 3.97 -1.23 -0.90
C LEU A 51 2.45 -1.20 -1.13
N SER A 52 1.77 -0.17 -0.62
CA SER A 52 0.34 0.06 -0.80
C SER A 52 -0.06 0.09 -2.27
N ILE A 53 0.68 0.85 -3.09
CA ILE A 53 0.41 0.93 -4.53
C ILE A 53 0.77 -0.39 -5.22
N ALA A 54 1.88 -1.03 -4.85
CA ALA A 54 2.26 -2.31 -5.43
C ALA A 54 1.21 -3.42 -5.17
N LEU A 55 0.58 -3.42 -3.98
CA LEU A 55 -0.55 -4.31 -3.67
C LEU A 55 -1.76 -4.01 -4.57
N ALA A 56 -2.11 -2.74 -4.75
CA ALA A 56 -3.19 -2.34 -5.65
C ALA A 56 -2.92 -2.74 -7.11
N MET A 57 -1.69 -2.51 -7.59
CA MET A 57 -1.24 -2.91 -8.92
C MET A 57 -1.25 -4.43 -9.10
N GLY A 58 -0.87 -5.20 -8.06
CA GLY A 58 -0.95 -6.66 -8.08
C GLY A 58 -2.38 -7.18 -8.19
N MET A 59 -3.33 -6.56 -7.49
CA MET A 59 -4.75 -6.88 -7.62
C MET A 59 -5.29 -6.56 -9.02
N MET A 60 -4.86 -5.45 -9.63
CA MET A 60 -5.19 -5.13 -11.03
C MET A 60 -4.54 -6.10 -12.01
N GLU A 61 -3.29 -6.50 -11.79
CA GLU A 61 -2.60 -7.49 -12.63
C GLU A 61 -3.34 -8.83 -12.64
N LEU A 62 -3.81 -9.30 -11.47
CA LEU A 62 -4.57 -10.54 -11.35
C LEU A 62 -5.86 -10.53 -12.19
N GLY A 63 -6.54 -9.39 -12.26
CA GLY A 63 -7.78 -9.24 -13.02
C GLY A 63 -7.54 -9.01 -14.52
N ALA A 64 -6.34 -8.57 -14.90
CA ALA A 64 -5.99 -8.24 -16.27
C ALA A 64 -5.51 -9.46 -17.07
N GLN A 65 -5.66 -9.40 -18.39
CA GLN A 65 -5.13 -10.38 -19.33
C GLN A 65 -4.51 -9.71 -20.56
N GLY A 66 -3.83 -10.48 -21.40
CA GLY A 66 -3.31 -10.01 -22.68
C GLY A 66 -2.36 -8.81 -22.57
N SER A 67 -2.56 -7.81 -23.41
CA SER A 67 -1.74 -6.58 -23.43
C SER A 67 -1.84 -5.79 -22.13
N THR A 68 -3.04 -5.68 -21.54
CA THR A 68 -3.25 -4.95 -20.28
C THR A 68 -2.39 -5.53 -19.16
N ARG A 69 -2.38 -6.86 -19.01
CA ARG A 69 -1.52 -7.51 -18.01
C ARG A 69 -0.04 -7.29 -18.32
N LYS A 70 0.34 -7.37 -19.59
CA LYS A 70 1.73 -7.17 -20.02
C LYS A 70 2.23 -5.77 -19.69
N GLU A 71 1.42 -4.75 -19.93
CA GLU A 71 1.77 -3.35 -19.63
C GLU A 71 1.92 -3.13 -18.12
N ILE A 72 1.01 -3.65 -17.30
CA ILE A 72 1.13 -3.60 -15.83
C ILE A 72 2.45 -4.23 -15.39
N ARG A 73 2.76 -5.44 -15.87
CA ARG A 73 4.01 -6.13 -15.53
C ARG A 73 5.25 -5.36 -15.98
N HIS A 74 5.23 -4.77 -17.17
CA HIS A 74 6.33 -3.96 -17.67
C HIS A 74 6.56 -2.72 -16.80
N SER A 75 5.51 -1.96 -16.49
CA SER A 75 5.59 -0.76 -15.66
C SER A 75 6.05 -1.05 -14.22
N MET A 76 5.69 -2.22 -13.69
CA MET A 76 6.12 -2.67 -12.37
C MET A 76 7.49 -3.35 -12.36
N GLY A 77 8.15 -3.54 -13.51
CA GLY A 77 9.46 -4.20 -13.60
C GLY A 77 9.41 -5.73 -13.46
N TYR A 78 8.25 -6.35 -13.68
CA TYR A 78 8.00 -7.78 -13.47
C TYR A 78 8.29 -8.67 -14.70
N GLU A 79 8.89 -8.13 -15.76
CA GLU A 79 9.14 -8.87 -17.01
C GLU A 79 10.12 -10.03 -16.87
N GLY A 80 11.08 -9.93 -15.94
CA GLY A 80 12.07 -10.97 -15.67
C GLY A 80 11.57 -12.09 -14.77
N LEU A 81 10.39 -11.94 -14.18
CA LEU A 81 9.84 -12.85 -13.18
C LEU A 81 9.00 -13.94 -13.83
N LYS A 82 8.97 -15.13 -13.23
CA LYS A 82 7.99 -16.14 -13.64
C LYS A 82 6.62 -15.69 -13.13
N GLY A 83 5.59 -15.87 -13.97
CA GLY A 83 4.24 -15.42 -13.63
C GLY A 83 3.79 -15.98 -12.27
N GLY A 84 3.40 -15.09 -11.35
CA GLY A 84 2.93 -15.41 -10.01
C GLY A 84 3.97 -15.25 -8.89
N GLU A 85 5.26 -15.10 -9.19
CA GLU A 85 6.29 -14.84 -8.16
C GLU A 85 6.03 -13.49 -7.46
N GLU A 86 5.61 -12.47 -8.22
CA GLU A 86 5.27 -11.15 -7.68
C GLU A 86 4.15 -11.18 -6.63
N PHE A 87 3.14 -12.03 -6.81
CA PHE A 87 2.02 -12.10 -5.87
C PHE A 87 2.42 -12.76 -4.56
N SER A 88 3.26 -13.80 -4.63
CA SER A 88 3.78 -14.47 -3.43
C SER A 88 4.68 -13.51 -2.63
N PHE A 89 5.54 -12.77 -3.33
CA PHE A 89 6.37 -11.74 -2.71
C PHE A 89 5.53 -10.64 -2.04
N LEU A 90 4.54 -10.07 -2.74
CA LEU A 90 3.67 -9.03 -2.17
C LEU A 90 2.90 -9.51 -0.94
N ARG A 91 2.42 -10.75 -0.96
CA ARG A 91 1.78 -11.37 0.21
C ARG A 91 2.74 -11.48 1.38
N ASP A 92 3.93 -12.04 1.15
CA ASP A 92 4.89 -12.28 2.22
C ASP A 92 5.43 -10.96 2.80
N PHE A 93 5.68 -9.98 1.93
CA PHE A 93 6.15 -8.65 2.33
C PHE A 93 5.07 -7.87 3.09
N SER A 94 3.80 -7.92 2.66
CA SER A 94 2.69 -7.28 3.39
C SER A 94 2.43 -7.93 4.76
N ASN A 95 2.53 -9.26 4.87
CA ASN A 95 2.44 -9.97 6.14
C ASN A 95 3.58 -9.61 7.09
N MET A 96 4.82 -9.54 6.58
CA MET A 96 5.98 -9.13 7.38
C MET A 96 5.82 -7.67 7.85
N ALA A 97 5.42 -6.77 6.95
CA ALA A 97 5.30 -5.35 7.26
C ALA A 97 4.16 -5.04 8.24
N SER A 98 3.09 -5.85 8.25
CA SER A 98 1.94 -5.68 9.15
C SER A 98 2.00 -6.54 10.42
N ALA A 99 3.12 -7.24 10.66
CA ALA A 99 3.31 -8.02 11.86
C ALA A 99 3.20 -7.13 13.11
N GLU A 100 2.37 -7.52 14.07
CA GLU A 100 2.17 -6.76 15.31
C GLU A 100 3.47 -6.77 16.14
N GLU A 101 4.19 -5.65 16.11
CA GLU A 101 5.33 -5.40 16.96
C GLU A 101 5.00 -4.34 18.01
N ASN A 102 5.58 -4.47 19.20
CA ASN A 102 5.44 -3.45 20.26
C ASN A 102 6.03 -2.08 19.86
N GLN A 103 6.81 -2.02 18.78
CA GLN A 103 7.57 -0.83 18.37
C GLN A 103 6.85 0.03 17.32
N TYR A 104 6.03 -0.57 16.46
CA TYR A 104 5.26 0.15 15.44
C TYR A 104 3.97 -0.57 15.10
N VAL A 105 3.02 0.17 14.56
CA VAL A 105 1.79 -0.36 13.98
C VAL A 105 1.80 0.00 12.50
N MET A 106 1.72 -1.01 11.64
CA MET A 106 1.38 -0.84 10.23
C MET A 106 0.11 -1.62 9.93
N LYS A 107 -0.89 -0.93 9.37
CA LYS A 107 -2.11 -1.54 8.86
C LYS A 107 -2.15 -1.37 7.36
N LEU A 108 -2.41 -2.46 6.66
CA LEU A 108 -2.66 -2.51 5.23
C LEU A 108 -4.07 -3.04 5.04
N ALA A 109 -4.88 -2.33 4.27
CA ALA A 109 -6.25 -2.74 3.99
C ALA A 109 -6.50 -2.65 2.48
N ASN A 110 -7.04 -3.73 1.94
CA ASN A 110 -7.37 -3.85 0.53
C ASN A 110 -8.85 -4.21 0.41
N SER A 111 -9.58 -3.54 -0.47
CA SER A 111 -10.92 -3.97 -0.83
C SER A 111 -11.26 -3.71 -2.28
N LEU A 112 -12.05 -4.62 -2.83
CA LEU A 112 -12.74 -4.46 -4.09
C LEU A 112 -14.23 -4.19 -3.83
N PHE A 113 -14.71 -3.03 -4.25
CA PHE A 113 -16.13 -2.70 -4.28
C PHE A 113 -16.69 -3.02 -5.66
N VAL A 114 -17.76 -3.80 -5.71
CA VAL A 114 -18.32 -4.38 -6.94
C VAL A 114 -19.79 -4.02 -7.07
N GLN A 115 -20.22 -3.61 -8.27
CA GLN A 115 -21.61 -3.31 -8.54
C GLN A 115 -22.50 -4.53 -8.31
N ASN A 116 -23.65 -4.32 -7.66
CA ASN A 116 -24.67 -5.33 -7.45
C ASN A 116 -25.11 -5.93 -8.80
N GLY A 117 -25.09 -7.26 -8.90
CA GLY A 117 -25.42 -7.99 -10.12
C GLY A 117 -24.27 -8.13 -11.12
N PHE A 118 -23.12 -7.48 -10.89
CA PHE A 118 -21.91 -7.73 -11.67
C PHE A 118 -21.26 -9.04 -11.23
N HIS A 119 -21.14 -9.99 -12.16
CA HIS A 119 -20.52 -11.28 -11.87
C HIS A 119 -19.00 -11.17 -11.96
N VAL A 120 -18.32 -11.59 -10.88
CA VAL A 120 -16.86 -11.63 -10.79
C VAL A 120 -16.43 -13.08 -10.68
N ASN A 121 -15.40 -13.45 -11.46
CA ASN A 121 -14.86 -14.80 -11.46
C ASN A 121 -14.41 -15.21 -10.05
N GLU A 122 -14.89 -16.36 -9.58
CA GLU A 122 -14.62 -16.86 -8.23
C GLU A 122 -13.14 -17.16 -7.98
N GLU A 123 -12.39 -17.62 -8.98
CA GLU A 123 -10.95 -17.85 -8.87
C GLU A 123 -10.21 -16.54 -8.62
N PHE A 124 -10.62 -15.46 -9.29
CA PHE A 124 -10.06 -14.13 -9.04
C PHE A 124 -10.35 -13.65 -7.60
N LEU A 125 -11.57 -13.83 -7.10
CA LEU A 125 -11.92 -13.47 -5.72
C LEU A 125 -11.10 -14.29 -4.69
N GLN A 126 -10.87 -15.57 -4.97
CA GLN A 126 -10.01 -16.43 -4.14
C GLN A 126 -8.56 -15.95 -4.13
N MET A 127 -8.01 -15.59 -5.30
CA MET A 127 -6.64 -15.06 -5.41
C MET A 127 -6.49 -13.70 -4.72
N LEU A 128 -7.49 -12.80 -4.83
CA LEU A 128 -7.51 -11.53 -4.11
C LEU A 128 -7.42 -11.73 -2.59
N LYS A 129 -8.21 -12.65 -2.07
CA LYS A 129 -8.16 -13.00 -0.64
C LYS A 129 -6.82 -13.65 -0.27
N MET A 130 -6.31 -14.56 -1.09
CA MET A 130 -5.09 -15.32 -0.82
C MET A 130 -3.82 -14.45 -0.80
N TYR A 131 -3.67 -13.55 -1.78
CA TYR A 131 -2.43 -12.78 -1.94
C TYR A 131 -2.48 -11.40 -1.30
N PHE A 132 -3.66 -10.80 -1.18
CA PHE A 132 -3.82 -9.40 -0.76
C PHE A 132 -4.67 -9.22 0.49
N ASN A 133 -5.21 -10.32 1.05
CA ASN A 133 -6.19 -10.28 2.13
C ASN A 133 -7.34 -9.29 1.84
N ALA A 134 -7.73 -9.18 0.57
CA ALA A 134 -8.67 -8.17 0.13
C ALA A 134 -10.11 -8.57 0.46
N GLU A 135 -10.88 -7.60 0.96
CA GLU A 135 -12.33 -7.75 1.13
C GLU A 135 -13.07 -7.46 -0.17
N VAL A 136 -14.17 -8.17 -0.39
CA VAL A 136 -15.02 -7.96 -1.57
C VAL A 136 -16.38 -7.48 -1.08
N ASN A 137 -16.74 -6.26 -1.46
CA ASN A 137 -17.93 -5.57 -1.00
C ASN A 137 -18.86 -5.31 -2.18
N HIS A 138 -20.08 -5.83 -2.13
CA HIS A 138 -21.08 -5.54 -3.16
C HIS A 138 -21.85 -4.27 -2.81
N VAL A 139 -21.93 -3.34 -3.75
CA VAL A 139 -22.54 -2.01 -3.60
C VAL A 139 -23.37 -1.64 -4.81
N ASP A 140 -24.18 -0.59 -4.70
CA ASP A 140 -24.90 -0.01 -5.82
C ASP A 140 -24.34 1.38 -6.13
N PHE A 141 -23.41 1.47 -7.08
CA PHE A 141 -22.76 2.72 -7.50
C PHE A 141 -23.74 3.76 -8.06
N SER A 142 -24.95 3.37 -8.46
CA SER A 142 -26.00 4.34 -8.80
C SER A 142 -26.45 5.17 -7.59
N GLN A 143 -26.22 4.68 -6.38
CA GLN A 143 -26.42 5.39 -5.11
C GLN A 143 -25.10 6.03 -4.64
N ASN A 144 -24.57 6.92 -5.46
CA ASN A 144 -23.24 7.51 -5.30
C ASN A 144 -22.92 8.04 -3.88
N VAL A 145 -23.84 8.76 -3.25
CA VAL A 145 -23.67 9.27 -1.87
C VAL A 145 -23.55 8.13 -0.86
N ALA A 146 -24.37 7.09 -0.98
CA ALA A 146 -24.33 5.94 -0.08
C ALA A 146 -23.04 5.15 -0.24
N VAL A 147 -22.57 4.97 -1.49
CA VAL A 147 -21.32 4.26 -1.79
C VAL A 147 -20.11 5.01 -1.29
N ALA A 148 -20.01 6.32 -1.55
CA ALA A 148 -18.92 7.14 -1.05
C ALA A 148 -18.82 7.08 0.48
N ASN A 149 -19.96 7.21 1.18
CA ASN A 149 -20.01 7.07 2.63
C ASN A 149 -19.60 5.67 3.10
N SER A 150 -19.99 4.62 2.40
CA SER A 150 -19.62 3.24 2.73
C SER A 150 -18.11 3.00 2.58
N ILE A 151 -17.52 3.48 1.48
CA ILE A 151 -16.08 3.38 1.22
C ILE A 151 -15.29 4.18 2.26
N ASN A 152 -15.65 5.44 2.49
CA ASN A 152 -14.96 6.28 3.49
C ASN A 152 -15.03 5.68 4.89
N LYS A 153 -16.20 5.16 5.30
CA LYS A 153 -16.34 4.48 6.60
C LYS A 153 -15.48 3.23 6.69
N TRP A 154 -15.39 2.45 5.62
CA TRP A 154 -14.51 1.28 5.55
C TRP A 154 -13.05 1.69 5.72
N VAL A 155 -12.60 2.72 4.99
CA VAL A 155 -11.23 3.25 5.08
C VAL A 155 -10.91 3.80 6.47
N GLU A 156 -11.83 4.54 7.08
CA GLU A 156 -11.66 5.07 8.43
C GLU A 156 -11.44 3.97 9.47
N ASN A 157 -12.19 2.86 9.38
CA ASN A 157 -12.04 1.73 10.29
C ASN A 157 -10.64 1.10 10.21
N TYR A 158 -10.04 1.10 9.03
CA TYR A 158 -8.71 0.53 8.79
C TYR A 158 -7.55 1.49 9.07
N THR A 159 -7.82 2.80 9.14
CA THR A 159 -6.80 3.84 9.30
C THR A 159 -6.86 4.55 10.66
N ASN A 160 -7.51 3.94 11.66
CA ASN A 160 -7.75 4.55 12.98
C ASN A 160 -8.41 5.95 12.87
N SER A 161 -9.32 6.10 11.91
CA SER A 161 -10.04 7.35 11.61
C SER A 161 -9.15 8.54 11.22
N LEU A 162 -7.91 8.30 10.76
CA LEU A 162 -7.00 9.34 10.30
C LEU A 162 -7.17 9.66 8.82
N LEU A 163 -7.48 8.65 7.99
CA LEU A 163 -7.82 8.87 6.60
C LEU A 163 -9.34 8.97 6.49
N LYS A 164 -9.82 10.17 6.18
CA LYS A 164 -11.23 10.49 5.98
C LYS A 164 -11.44 11.00 4.57
N ASP A 165 -12.67 10.91 4.09
CA ASP A 165 -13.08 11.53 2.84
C ASP A 165 -12.17 11.16 1.66
N LEU A 166 -11.76 9.88 1.58
CA LEU A 166 -10.91 9.36 0.50
C LEU A 166 -11.58 9.54 -0.87
N VAL A 167 -12.89 9.29 -0.91
CA VAL A 167 -13.73 9.42 -2.10
C VAL A 167 -14.91 10.33 -1.81
N SER A 168 -15.42 10.93 -2.87
CA SER A 168 -16.60 11.78 -2.89
C SER A 168 -17.73 11.12 -3.68
N PRO A 169 -18.98 11.58 -3.53
CA PRO A 169 -20.08 11.12 -4.38
C PRO A 169 -19.88 11.42 -5.87
N GLU A 170 -18.98 12.33 -6.22
CA GLU A 170 -18.67 12.71 -7.63
C GLU A 170 -17.77 11.67 -8.31
N ASP A 171 -17.10 10.81 -7.54
CA ASP A 171 -16.24 9.75 -8.06
C ASP A 171 -17.02 8.54 -8.61
N PHE A 172 -18.33 8.50 -8.38
CA PHE A 172 -19.18 7.36 -8.71
C PHE A 172 -20.43 7.75 -9.49
N ASP A 173 -20.77 6.90 -10.45
CA ASP A 173 -21.99 7.00 -11.24
C ASP A 173 -22.58 5.61 -11.54
N GLY A 174 -23.71 5.59 -12.24
CA GLY A 174 -24.40 4.34 -12.61
C GLY A 174 -23.65 3.46 -13.63
N VAL A 175 -22.52 3.90 -14.20
CA VAL A 175 -21.70 3.07 -15.10
C VAL A 175 -20.46 2.50 -14.40
N THR A 176 -20.20 2.92 -13.17
CA THR A 176 -19.13 2.38 -12.34
C THR A 176 -19.46 0.93 -11.93
N ASN A 177 -18.57 0.00 -12.27
CA ASN A 177 -18.76 -1.43 -11.97
C ASN A 177 -17.86 -1.95 -10.84
N LEU A 178 -16.66 -1.36 -10.71
CA LEU A 178 -15.60 -1.83 -9.83
C LEU A 178 -14.84 -0.62 -9.29
N ALA A 179 -14.57 -0.60 -7.99
CA ALA A 179 -13.63 0.33 -7.37
C ALA A 179 -12.67 -0.45 -6.48
N LEU A 180 -11.37 -0.29 -6.72
CA LEU A 180 -10.31 -0.91 -5.93
C LEU A 180 -9.78 0.12 -4.95
N ILE A 181 -9.89 -0.18 -3.66
CA ILE A 181 -9.48 0.70 -2.57
C ILE A 181 -8.32 0.04 -1.82
N ASN A 182 -7.22 0.76 -1.72
CA ASN A 182 -6.10 0.41 -0.86
C ASN A 182 -5.89 1.54 0.17
N ALA A 183 -5.72 1.16 1.43
CA ALA A 183 -5.40 2.08 2.50
C ALA A 183 -4.23 1.56 3.34
N VAL A 184 -3.37 2.49 3.76
CA VAL A 184 -2.23 2.21 4.63
C VAL A 184 -2.22 3.16 5.81
N TYR A 185 -1.91 2.63 6.98
CA TYR A 185 -1.67 3.40 8.18
C TYR A 185 -0.36 2.96 8.81
N PHE A 186 0.48 3.91 9.20
CA PHE A 186 1.75 3.66 9.87
C PHE A 186 1.91 4.57 11.08
N LYS A 187 2.30 3.99 12.21
CA LYS A 187 2.69 4.72 13.43
C LYS A 187 3.79 3.96 14.15
N GLY A 188 4.99 4.50 14.14
CA GLY A 188 6.14 3.96 14.88
C GLY A 188 6.46 4.77 16.13
N ASN A 189 6.93 4.10 17.17
CA ASN A 189 7.63 4.74 18.27
C ASN A 189 9.10 4.90 17.90
N TRP A 190 9.64 6.11 18.09
CA TRP A 190 11.08 6.31 17.96
C TRP A 190 11.84 5.40 18.91
N LYS A 191 12.89 4.74 18.42
CA LYS A 191 13.80 3.93 19.25
C LYS A 191 14.44 4.77 20.37
N SER A 192 14.73 6.04 20.09
CA SER A 192 15.13 7.05 21.06
C SER A 192 14.12 8.19 21.01
N GLN A 193 13.25 8.28 22.03
CA GLN A 193 12.14 9.22 22.02
C GLN A 193 12.58 10.65 22.35
N PHE A 194 11.93 11.61 21.71
CA PHE A 194 12.03 13.01 22.09
C PHE A 194 11.29 13.24 23.40
N ARG A 195 11.90 14.01 24.30
CA ARG A 195 11.27 14.46 25.54
C ARG A 195 10.35 15.65 25.25
N PRO A 196 9.04 15.59 25.56
CA PRO A 196 8.10 16.68 25.24
C PRO A 196 8.52 18.04 25.80
N GLU A 197 9.17 18.08 26.96
CA GLU A 197 9.67 19.30 27.59
C GLU A 197 10.79 20.00 26.81
N ASN A 198 11.42 19.31 25.85
CA ASN A 198 12.43 19.89 24.98
C ASN A 198 11.85 20.51 23.71
N THR A 199 10.57 20.29 23.41
CA THR A 199 9.91 20.86 22.22
C THR A 199 9.67 22.36 22.40
N ARG A 200 10.09 23.15 21.41
CA ARG A 200 9.97 24.61 21.41
C ARG A 200 9.53 25.11 20.02
N THR A 201 8.86 26.26 19.98
CA THR A 201 8.51 26.92 18.72
C THR A 201 9.78 27.42 18.02
N PHE A 202 9.89 27.12 16.72
CA PHE A 202 10.96 27.60 15.83
C PHE A 202 10.34 28.07 14.52
N SER A 203 11.00 29.04 13.86
CA SER A 203 10.64 29.46 12.52
C SER A 203 11.03 28.39 11.50
N PHE A 204 10.14 28.11 10.55
CA PHE A 204 10.41 27.28 9.37
C PHE A 204 10.25 28.16 8.13
N THR A 205 11.31 28.28 7.34
CA THR A 205 11.29 29.04 6.08
C THR A 205 11.03 28.06 4.95
N LYS A 206 9.96 28.27 4.19
CA LYS A 206 9.76 27.56 2.91
C LYS A 206 10.76 28.11 1.90
N ASP A 207 11.38 27.22 1.13
CA ASP A 207 12.27 27.60 0.03
C ASP A 207 11.50 28.34 -1.08
#